data_AF-A0A412DHK0-F1
#
_entry.id   AF-A0A412DHK0-F1
#
_cell.length_a   1.000
_cell.length_b   1.000
_cell.length_c   1.000
_cell.angle_alpha   90.00
_cell.angle_beta   90.00
_cell.angle_gamma   90.00
#
_symmetry.space_group_name_H-M   'P 1'
#
loop_
_entity.id
_entity.type
_entity.pdbx_description
1 polymer ?
#
loop_
_entity_poly.entity_id
_entity_poly.type
_entity_poly.pdbx_seq_one_letter_code
_entity_poly.pdbx_strand_id
1 'polypeptide(L)'
;MINYVDKMADALVDVLKYSNQDVEWVEPDDMKPNDGVQPEWFYPAIENAEYSEITAILQYTQQEAVFEDEIGELMLGIALVEMKHYAHIRDAIVALGGTLPKPYDSKNVNIGETPVEALTLAAHSEVATIGFYKSVKERIAASTPTADIARKLLTKLIADESLHLKLLTRQLKVMAGDDKKYDELMKKILD
;
A
#
# COMPACT_ATOMS: atom_id res chain seq x y z
N MET A 1 -22.47 -7.36 13.40
CA MET A 1 -22.08 -6.60 14.60
C MET A 1 -21.25 -5.43 14.12
N ILE A 2 -21.48 -4.20 14.60
CA ILE A 2 -20.65 -3.05 14.18
C ILE A 2 -19.34 -3.12 14.95
N ASN A 3 -18.21 -3.18 14.24
CA ASN A 3 -16.89 -3.07 14.83
C ASN A 3 -16.55 -1.58 15.04
N TYR A 4 -16.76 -1.08 16.27
CA TYR A 4 -16.49 0.34 16.57
C TYR A 4 -14.99 0.67 16.62
N VAL A 5 -14.14 -0.33 16.82
CA VAL A 5 -12.68 -0.14 16.83
C VAL A 5 -12.18 0.12 15.41
N ASP A 6 -12.66 -0.66 14.42
CA ASP A 6 -12.40 -0.38 12.99
C ASP A 6 -12.79 1.05 12.64
N LYS A 7 -14.06 1.41 12.88
CA LYS A 7 -14.57 2.73 12.48
C LYS A 7 -13.78 3.89 13.08
N MET A 8 -13.28 3.74 14.32
CA MET A 8 -12.45 4.75 14.95
C MET A 8 -11.06 4.80 14.33
N ALA A 9 -10.44 3.65 14.07
CA ALA A 9 -9.14 3.57 13.41
C ALA A 9 -9.21 4.12 11.98
N ASP A 10 -10.22 3.74 11.21
CA ASP A 10 -10.47 4.24 9.87
C ASP A 10 -10.64 5.74 9.83
N ALA A 11 -11.48 6.30 10.70
CA ALA A 11 -11.71 7.73 10.78
C ALA A 11 -10.43 8.51 11.14
N LEU A 12 -9.55 7.92 11.95
CA LEU A 12 -8.26 8.51 12.26
C LEU A 12 -7.31 8.47 11.05
N VAL A 13 -7.22 7.31 10.37
CA VAL A 13 -6.34 7.13 9.20
C VAL A 13 -6.77 8.02 8.03
N ASP A 14 -8.07 8.19 7.79
CA ASP A 14 -8.61 8.97 6.68
C ASP A 14 -8.25 10.46 6.73
N VAL A 15 -8.01 10.99 7.94
CA VAL A 15 -7.64 12.40 8.12
C VAL A 15 -6.12 12.62 8.14
N LEU A 16 -5.32 11.56 8.09
CA LEU A 16 -3.86 11.69 8.03
C LEU A 16 -3.44 12.29 6.70
N LYS A 17 -2.36 13.09 6.72
CA LYS A 17 -1.74 13.66 5.51
C LYS A 17 -1.15 12.61 4.55
N TYR A 18 -1.15 11.35 4.97
CA TYR A 18 -0.63 10.20 4.24
C TYR A 18 -1.72 9.49 3.43
N SER A 19 -3.01 9.63 3.79
CA SER A 19 -4.11 9.14 2.97
C SER A 19 -4.64 10.24 2.05
N ASN A 20 -4.91 9.89 0.80
CA ASN A 20 -5.41 10.82 -0.21
C ASN A 20 -6.90 11.09 -0.01
N GLN A 21 -7.22 12.29 0.44
CA GLN A 21 -8.58 12.72 0.78
C GLN A 21 -9.46 13.06 -0.43
N ASP A 22 -8.88 13.13 -1.63
CA ASP A 22 -9.63 13.40 -2.87
C ASP A 22 -10.39 12.16 -3.38
N VAL A 23 -10.09 10.98 -2.82
CA VAL A 23 -10.71 9.70 -3.19
C VAL A 23 -11.27 9.04 -1.93
N GLU A 24 -12.57 8.74 -1.96
CA GLU A 24 -13.26 8.09 -0.85
C GLU A 24 -12.95 6.59 -0.79
N TRP A 25 -12.92 6.05 0.43
CA TRP A 25 -12.90 4.62 0.68
C TRP A 25 -14.21 3.95 0.26
N VAL A 26 -14.11 2.67 -0.10
CA VAL A 26 -15.26 1.81 -0.32
C VAL A 26 -15.09 0.53 0.49
N GLU A 27 -16.17 0.12 1.15
CA GLU A 27 -16.19 -1.13 1.91
C GLU A 27 -16.32 -2.33 0.95
N PRO A 28 -15.49 -3.37 1.13
CA PRO A 28 -15.56 -4.56 0.28
C PRO A 28 -16.68 -5.53 0.67
N ASP A 29 -17.39 -5.31 1.78
CA ASP A 29 -18.38 -6.22 2.37
C ASP A 29 -19.49 -6.67 1.41
N ASP A 30 -19.85 -5.83 0.44
CA ASP A 30 -20.91 -6.10 -0.54
C ASP A 30 -20.41 -6.85 -1.79
N MET A 31 -19.11 -7.14 -1.89
CA MET A 31 -18.55 -7.98 -2.95
C MET A 31 -19.08 -9.42 -2.85
N LYS A 32 -19.22 -10.08 -4.00
CA LYS A 32 -19.76 -11.43 -4.09
C LYS A 32 -18.82 -12.39 -4.83
N PRO A 33 -18.71 -13.65 -4.37
CA PRO A 33 -17.98 -14.67 -5.11
C PRO A 33 -18.55 -14.84 -6.52
N ASN A 34 -17.68 -15.10 -7.49
CA ASN A 34 -18.03 -15.35 -8.90
C ASN A 34 -18.77 -14.21 -9.62
N ASP A 35 -18.72 -12.97 -9.10
CA ASP A 35 -19.39 -11.80 -9.68
C ASP A 35 -18.42 -10.92 -10.50
N GLY A 36 -17.56 -11.56 -11.32
CA GLY A 36 -16.68 -10.88 -12.27
C GLY A 36 -15.31 -10.43 -11.74
N VAL A 37 -15.02 -10.69 -10.47
CA VAL A 37 -13.72 -10.45 -9.82
C VAL A 37 -13.27 -11.72 -9.12
N GLN A 38 -12.01 -12.10 -9.27
CA GLN A 38 -11.46 -13.32 -8.66
C GLN A 38 -10.57 -12.94 -7.46
N PRO A 39 -10.66 -13.64 -6.32
CA PRO A 39 -9.85 -13.34 -5.15
C PRO A 39 -8.34 -13.48 -5.42
N GLU A 40 -7.95 -14.40 -6.29
CA GLU A 40 -6.55 -14.66 -6.66
C GLU A 40 -5.86 -13.45 -7.29
N TRP A 41 -6.64 -12.49 -7.82
CA TRP A 41 -6.08 -11.27 -8.38
C TRP A 41 -5.51 -10.34 -7.31
N PHE A 42 -5.88 -10.52 -6.05
CA PHE A 42 -5.42 -9.70 -4.92
C PHE A 42 -4.35 -10.37 -4.05
N TYR A 43 -4.11 -11.68 -4.19
CA TYR A 43 -3.11 -12.38 -3.35
C TYR A 43 -1.72 -11.75 -3.38
N PRO A 44 -1.19 -11.28 -4.52
CA PRO A 44 0.12 -10.63 -4.52
C PRO A 44 0.18 -9.38 -3.63
N ALA A 45 -0.91 -8.62 -3.46
CA ALA A 45 -0.93 -7.44 -2.59
C ALA A 45 -0.84 -7.78 -1.09
N ILE A 46 -0.99 -9.05 -0.70
CA ILE A 46 -0.86 -9.48 0.71
C ILE A 46 0.27 -10.50 0.94
N GLU A 47 0.94 -10.97 -0.12
CA GLU A 47 1.95 -12.03 -0.03
C GLU A 47 3.29 -11.68 -0.69
N ASN A 48 3.31 -10.72 -1.62
CA ASN A 48 4.53 -10.40 -2.35
C ASN A 48 5.58 -9.76 -1.41
N ALA A 49 6.77 -10.35 -1.33
CA ALA A 49 7.84 -9.91 -0.44
C ALA A 49 8.50 -8.56 -0.81
N GLU A 50 8.20 -8.03 -2.01
CA GLU A 50 8.73 -6.77 -2.52
C GLU A 50 7.70 -5.63 -2.43
N TYR A 51 6.41 -5.91 -2.66
CA TYR A 51 5.39 -4.87 -2.82
C TYR A 51 3.99 -5.18 -2.20
N SER A 52 3.90 -6.09 -1.23
CA SER A 52 2.62 -6.29 -0.50
C SER A 52 2.43 -5.27 0.62
N GLU A 53 1.17 -5.01 0.97
CA GLU A 53 0.80 -4.13 2.08
C GLU A 53 1.42 -4.58 3.40
N ILE A 54 1.44 -5.89 3.66
CA ILE A 54 2.02 -6.43 4.88
C ILE A 54 3.56 -6.34 4.89
N THR A 55 4.20 -6.40 3.72
CA THR A 55 5.63 -6.10 3.60
C THR A 55 5.88 -4.63 3.91
N ALA A 56 5.08 -3.71 3.34
CA ALA A 56 5.19 -2.27 3.59
C ALA A 56 4.98 -1.93 5.08
N ILE A 57 3.96 -2.49 5.74
CA ILE A 57 3.73 -2.32 7.19
C ILE A 57 4.99 -2.71 7.99
N LEU A 58 5.57 -3.88 7.70
CA LEU A 58 6.75 -4.37 8.43
C LEU A 58 8.00 -3.55 8.11
N GLN A 59 8.18 -3.19 6.83
CA GLN A 59 9.31 -2.39 6.37
C GLN A 59 9.27 -1.00 7.00
N TYR A 60 8.15 -0.30 6.91
CA TYR A 60 8.02 1.10 7.31
C TYR A 60 7.99 1.27 8.82
N THR A 61 7.37 0.36 9.57
CA THR A 61 7.45 0.41 11.04
C THR A 61 8.86 0.11 11.56
N GLN A 62 9.60 -0.79 10.91
CA GLN A 62 10.98 -1.06 11.29
C GLN A 62 11.92 0.07 10.86
N GLN A 63 11.71 0.68 9.70
CA GLN A 63 12.44 1.86 9.23
C GLN A 63 12.18 3.07 10.14
N GLU A 64 10.96 3.23 10.64
CA GLU A 64 10.67 4.26 11.64
C GLU A 64 11.53 4.06 12.89
N ALA A 65 11.56 2.87 13.48
CA ALA A 65 12.33 2.63 14.69
C ALA A 65 13.84 2.75 14.50
N VAL A 66 14.36 2.45 13.30
CA VAL A 66 15.82 2.46 13.02
C VAL A 66 16.30 3.85 12.58
N PHE A 67 15.45 4.63 11.91
CA PHE A 67 15.78 5.94 11.34
C PHE A 67 14.81 7.03 11.86
N GLU A 68 14.51 6.96 13.16
CA GLU A 68 13.48 7.75 13.85
C GLU A 68 13.67 9.26 13.61
N ASP A 69 14.89 9.74 13.79
CA ASP A 69 15.23 11.17 13.73
C ASP A 69 15.17 11.76 12.30
N GLU A 70 15.36 10.92 11.27
CA GLU A 70 15.44 11.39 9.87
C GLU A 70 14.15 11.20 9.07
N ILE A 71 13.47 10.08 9.27
CA ILE A 71 12.30 9.68 8.46
C ILE A 71 11.16 9.07 9.28
N GLY A 72 11.29 8.95 10.60
CA GLY A 72 10.34 8.21 11.44
C GLY A 72 8.87 8.60 11.26
N GLU A 73 8.55 9.90 11.38
CA GLU A 73 7.18 10.39 11.24
C GLU A 73 6.57 10.04 9.87
N LEU A 74 7.37 10.13 8.81
CA LEU A 74 6.95 9.79 7.45
C LEU A 74 6.65 8.30 7.34
N MET A 75 7.58 7.46 7.81
CA MET A 75 7.46 6.01 7.68
C MET A 75 6.29 5.45 8.51
N LEU A 76 6.16 5.83 9.78
CA LEU A 76 5.02 5.40 10.60
C LEU A 76 3.69 5.94 10.05
N GLY A 77 3.71 7.17 9.56
CA GLY A 77 2.55 7.79 8.93
C GLY A 77 1.99 7.00 7.75
N ILE A 78 2.87 6.58 6.84
CA ILE A 78 2.51 5.73 5.71
C ILE A 78 2.10 4.34 6.21
N ALA A 79 2.87 3.73 7.12
CA ALA A 79 2.55 2.40 7.66
C ALA A 79 1.13 2.28 8.24
N LEU A 80 0.61 3.34 8.86
CA LEU A 80 -0.76 3.37 9.37
C LEU A 80 -1.82 3.30 8.25
N VAL A 81 -1.53 3.91 7.10
CA VAL A 81 -2.37 3.82 5.90
C VAL A 81 -2.29 2.40 5.32
N GLU A 82 -1.09 1.81 5.25
CA GLU A 82 -0.91 0.43 4.75
C GLU A 82 -1.62 -0.62 5.62
N MET A 83 -1.75 -0.38 6.94
CA MET A 83 -2.57 -1.23 7.81
C MET A 83 -4.04 -1.25 7.37
N LYS A 84 -4.57 -0.09 6.94
CA LYS A 84 -5.94 0.01 6.41
C LYS A 84 -6.04 -0.64 5.03
N HIS A 85 -5.06 -0.43 4.15
CA HIS A 85 -4.98 -1.08 2.84
C HIS A 85 -5.03 -2.60 2.99
N TYR A 86 -4.15 -3.16 3.81
CA TYR A 86 -4.07 -4.59 4.10
C TYR A 86 -5.41 -5.14 4.61
N ALA A 87 -6.07 -4.42 5.54
CA ALA A 87 -7.37 -4.83 6.06
C ALA A 87 -8.42 -4.91 4.95
N HIS A 88 -8.55 -3.88 4.12
CA HIS A 88 -9.56 -3.82 3.06
C HIS A 88 -9.30 -4.84 1.95
N ILE A 89 -8.03 -5.10 1.60
CA ILE A 89 -7.70 -6.11 0.58
C ILE A 89 -7.97 -7.52 1.11
N ARG A 90 -7.61 -7.80 2.36
CA ARG A 90 -7.93 -9.06 3.02
C ARG A 90 -9.44 -9.30 3.06
N ASP A 91 -10.20 -8.25 3.40
CA ASP A 91 -11.65 -8.35 3.53
C ASP A 91 -12.30 -8.51 2.14
N ALA A 92 -11.78 -7.86 1.10
CA ALA A 92 -12.15 -8.12 -0.29
C ALA A 92 -11.88 -9.57 -0.72
N ILE A 93 -10.70 -10.12 -0.41
CA ILE A 93 -10.37 -11.52 -0.69
C ILE A 93 -11.40 -12.46 -0.04
N VAL A 94 -11.74 -12.23 1.24
CA VAL A 94 -12.71 -13.05 1.97
C VAL A 94 -14.12 -12.89 1.39
N ALA A 95 -14.56 -11.67 1.09
CA ALA A 95 -15.87 -11.41 0.50
C ALA A 95 -16.03 -12.06 -0.89
N LEU A 96 -14.95 -12.13 -1.67
CA LEU A 96 -14.90 -12.83 -2.95
C LEU A 96 -14.85 -14.37 -2.81
N GLY A 97 -14.80 -14.90 -1.58
CA GLY A 97 -14.76 -16.34 -1.30
C GLY A 97 -13.36 -16.95 -1.35
N GLY A 98 -12.32 -16.13 -1.36
CA GLY A 98 -10.93 -16.57 -1.30
C GLY A 98 -10.48 -16.98 0.10
N THR A 99 -9.22 -17.41 0.19
CA THR A 99 -8.59 -17.81 1.45
C THR A 99 -7.32 -17.00 1.70
N LEU A 100 -6.99 -16.81 2.97
CA LEU A 100 -5.79 -16.08 3.38
C LEU A 100 -4.64 -17.04 3.72
N PRO A 101 -3.38 -16.64 3.46
CA PRO A 101 -2.20 -17.46 3.72
C PRO A 101 -2.05 -17.83 5.21
N LYS A 102 -1.65 -19.08 5.45
CA LYS A 102 -1.30 -19.62 6.78
C LYS A 102 -0.19 -20.68 6.62
N PRO A 103 1.05 -20.45 7.12
CA PRO A 103 1.54 -19.26 7.81
C PRO A 103 1.81 -18.09 6.87
N TYR A 104 1.93 -16.89 7.43
CA TYR A 104 2.50 -15.73 6.76
C TYR A 104 4.04 -15.76 6.83
N ASP A 105 4.73 -15.30 5.78
CA ASP A 105 6.21 -15.26 5.69
C ASP A 105 6.70 -13.82 5.54
N SER A 106 7.60 -13.41 6.44
CA SER A 106 8.24 -12.08 6.47
C SER A 106 9.76 -12.13 6.39
N LYS A 107 10.36 -13.29 6.09
CA LYS A 107 11.81 -13.50 6.24
C LYS A 107 12.69 -12.59 5.39
N ASN A 108 12.13 -11.99 4.33
CA ASN A 108 12.89 -11.25 3.32
C ASN A 108 12.56 -9.75 3.29
N VAL A 109 11.87 -9.22 4.30
CA VAL A 109 11.59 -7.77 4.37
C VAL A 109 12.91 -7.02 4.55
N ASN A 110 13.33 -6.28 3.53
CA ASN A 110 14.55 -5.47 3.55
C ASN A 110 14.24 -4.02 3.95
N ILE A 111 14.96 -3.47 4.92
CA ILE A 111 14.71 -2.11 5.43
C ILE A 111 15.75 -1.08 4.98
N GLY A 112 16.86 -1.52 4.35
CA GLY A 112 18.00 -0.66 4.01
C GLY A 112 18.94 -0.38 5.19
N GLU A 113 20.16 0.09 4.92
CA GLU A 113 21.16 0.39 5.97
C GLU A 113 21.24 1.88 6.31
N THR A 114 20.70 2.74 5.44
CA THR A 114 20.70 4.21 5.62
C THR A 114 19.33 4.80 5.30
N PRO A 115 19.00 6.02 5.79
CA PRO A 115 17.73 6.68 5.45
C PRO A 115 17.51 6.84 3.94
N VAL A 116 18.58 7.10 3.17
CA VAL A 116 18.51 7.21 1.70
C VAL A 116 18.17 5.88 1.07
N GLU A 117 18.79 4.79 1.51
CA GLU A 117 18.47 3.45 1.02
C GLU A 117 17.06 3.01 1.42
N ALA A 118 16.66 3.29 2.67
CA ALA A 118 15.33 3.01 3.19
C ALA A 118 14.25 3.68 2.33
N LEU A 119 14.39 4.99 2.08
CA LEU A 119 13.48 5.76 1.22
C LEU A 119 13.50 5.28 -0.24
N THR A 120 14.66 4.83 -0.74
CA THR A 120 14.79 4.30 -2.11
C THR A 120 14.05 2.98 -2.24
N LEU A 121 14.21 2.07 -1.28
CA LEU A 121 13.50 0.79 -1.22
C LEU A 121 11.99 1.01 -1.12
N ALA A 122 11.55 1.85 -0.18
CA ALA A 122 10.15 2.20 -0.01
C ALA A 122 9.54 2.76 -1.31
N ALA A 123 10.18 3.75 -1.92
CA ALA A 123 9.69 4.35 -3.16
C ALA A 123 9.64 3.36 -4.34
N HIS A 124 10.59 2.42 -4.41
CA HIS A 124 10.56 1.35 -5.41
C HIS A 124 9.39 0.40 -5.17
N SER A 125 9.17 -0.02 -3.92
CA SER A 125 8.00 -0.82 -3.53
C SER A 125 6.70 -0.11 -3.91
N GLU A 126 6.56 1.19 -3.65
CA GLU A 126 5.37 1.96 -4.08
C GLU A 126 5.14 1.93 -5.59
N VAL A 127 6.20 2.08 -6.40
CA VAL A 127 6.09 2.00 -7.86
C VAL A 127 5.58 0.62 -8.29
N ALA A 128 6.10 -0.44 -7.70
CA ALA A 128 5.68 -1.81 -7.97
C ALA A 128 4.22 -2.05 -7.54
N THR A 129 3.82 -1.59 -6.34
CA THR A 129 2.45 -1.68 -5.82
C THR A 129 1.46 -0.95 -6.73
N ILE A 130 1.77 0.28 -7.15
CA ILE A 130 0.95 1.05 -8.10
C ILE A 130 0.80 0.30 -9.43
N GLY A 131 1.90 -0.22 -9.97
CA GLY A 131 1.90 -0.99 -11.21
C GLY A 131 1.01 -2.23 -11.10
N PHE A 132 1.13 -2.95 -9.99
CA PHE A 132 0.29 -4.10 -9.68
C PHE A 132 -1.20 -3.72 -9.62
N TYR A 133 -1.60 -2.72 -8.83
CA TYR A 133 -3.00 -2.33 -8.73
C TYR A 133 -3.61 -1.85 -10.04
N LYS A 134 -2.84 -1.13 -10.86
CA LYS A 134 -3.26 -0.77 -12.22
C LYS A 134 -3.54 -2.01 -13.06
N SER A 135 -2.64 -3.01 -13.02
CA SER A 135 -2.82 -4.26 -13.77
C SER A 135 -4.06 -5.04 -13.33
N VAL A 136 -4.37 -5.08 -12.02
CA VAL A 136 -5.58 -5.72 -11.50
C VAL A 136 -6.81 -4.95 -11.96
N LYS A 137 -6.78 -3.62 -11.88
CA LYS A 137 -7.89 -2.75 -12.29
C LYS A 137 -8.22 -2.91 -13.77
N GLU A 138 -7.19 -3.00 -14.63
CA GLU A 138 -7.34 -3.25 -16.07
C GLU A 138 -7.91 -4.63 -16.39
N ARG A 139 -7.62 -5.63 -15.55
CA ARG A 139 -8.14 -7.00 -15.70
C ARG A 139 -9.65 -7.10 -15.44
N ILE A 140 -10.22 -6.21 -14.64
CA ILE A 140 -11.65 -6.23 -14.28
C ILE A 140 -12.50 -5.68 -15.46
N ALA A 141 -12.88 -6.57 -16.37
CA ALA A 141 -13.74 -6.24 -17.52
C ALA A 141 -15.25 -6.29 -17.22
N ALA A 142 -15.65 -6.93 -16.12
CA ALA A 142 -17.06 -7.13 -15.79
C ALA A 142 -17.76 -5.81 -15.40
N SER A 143 -19.05 -5.72 -15.72
CA SER A 143 -19.94 -4.61 -15.33
C SER A 143 -20.95 -5.10 -14.28
N THR A 144 -20.45 -5.41 -13.09
CA THR A 144 -21.21 -5.92 -11.94
C THR A 144 -20.98 -5.03 -10.72
N PRO A 145 -21.87 -5.07 -9.69
CA PRO A 145 -21.63 -4.35 -8.45
C PRO A 145 -20.28 -4.69 -7.80
N THR A 146 -19.90 -5.97 -7.78
CA THR A 146 -18.59 -6.40 -7.25
C THR A 146 -17.43 -5.79 -8.03
N ALA A 147 -17.52 -5.76 -9.37
CA ALA A 147 -16.50 -5.13 -10.21
C ALA A 147 -16.42 -3.61 -9.98
N ASP A 148 -17.54 -2.93 -9.73
CA ASP A 148 -17.56 -1.50 -9.41
C ASP A 148 -16.91 -1.20 -8.05
N ILE A 149 -17.21 -2.00 -7.02
CA ILE A 149 -16.56 -1.90 -5.70
C ILE A 149 -15.06 -2.14 -5.86
N ALA A 150 -14.65 -3.20 -6.56
CA ALA A 150 -13.23 -3.52 -6.75
C ALA A 150 -12.48 -2.41 -7.50
N ARG A 151 -13.08 -1.82 -8.54
CA ARG A 151 -12.50 -0.66 -9.25
C ARG A 151 -12.37 0.57 -8.36
N LYS A 152 -13.35 0.84 -7.49
CA LYS A 152 -13.30 1.96 -6.54
C LYS A 152 -12.22 1.73 -5.48
N LEU A 153 -12.16 0.53 -4.90
CA LEU A 153 -11.12 0.13 -3.95
C LEU A 153 -9.73 0.31 -4.55
N LEU A 154 -9.48 -0.25 -5.74
CA LEU A 154 -8.21 -0.08 -6.46
C LEU A 154 -7.91 1.39 -6.81
N THR A 155 -8.93 2.20 -7.06
CA THR A 155 -8.74 3.64 -7.29
C THR A 155 -8.25 4.35 -6.04
N LYS A 156 -8.80 4.00 -4.87
CA LYS A 156 -8.37 4.53 -3.59
C LYS A 156 -6.94 4.08 -3.25
N LEU A 157 -6.66 2.78 -3.33
CA LEU A 157 -5.31 2.24 -3.10
C LEU A 157 -4.26 2.92 -3.99
N ILE A 158 -4.50 3.00 -5.31
CA ILE A 158 -3.59 3.70 -6.24
C ILE A 158 -3.40 5.18 -5.87
N ALA A 159 -4.43 5.86 -5.38
CA ALA A 159 -4.36 7.27 -5.02
C ALA A 159 -3.52 7.49 -3.74
N ASP A 160 -3.59 6.57 -2.79
CA ASP A 160 -2.78 6.58 -1.57
C ASP A 160 -1.33 6.23 -1.89
N GLU A 161 -1.05 5.15 -2.65
CA GLU A 161 0.34 4.83 -3.04
C GLU A 161 0.98 5.93 -3.88
N SER A 162 0.22 6.57 -4.76
CA SER A 162 0.73 7.71 -5.53
C SER A 162 1.09 8.89 -4.64
N LEU A 163 0.37 9.09 -3.53
CA LEU A 163 0.68 10.08 -2.52
C LEU A 163 1.90 9.66 -1.70
N HIS A 164 1.98 8.41 -1.25
CA HIS A 164 3.13 7.83 -0.55
C HIS A 164 4.42 8.00 -1.36
N LEU A 165 4.41 7.57 -2.63
CA LEU A 165 5.53 7.74 -3.55
C LEU A 165 5.97 9.20 -3.67
N LYS A 166 5.02 10.13 -3.76
CA LYS A 166 5.32 11.57 -3.82
C LYS A 166 5.97 12.08 -2.54
N LEU A 167 5.51 11.63 -1.37
CA LEU A 167 6.07 12.02 -0.08
C LEU A 167 7.47 11.43 0.13
N LEU A 168 7.65 10.15 -0.17
CA LEU A 168 8.93 9.43 -0.10
C LEU A 168 9.97 10.06 -1.03
N THR A 169 9.63 10.28 -2.30
CA THR A 169 10.56 10.88 -3.27
C THR A 169 10.89 12.33 -2.96
N ARG A 170 9.96 13.09 -2.36
CA ARG A 170 10.24 14.44 -1.85
C ARG A 170 11.24 14.40 -0.69
N GLN A 171 11.06 13.51 0.27
CA GLN A 171 11.99 13.36 1.39
C GLN A 171 13.36 12.85 0.90
N LEU A 172 13.36 11.92 -0.05
CA LEU A 172 14.58 11.41 -0.68
C LEU A 172 15.36 12.53 -1.36
N LYS A 173 14.68 13.47 -2.03
CA LYS A 173 15.33 14.65 -2.62
C LYS A 173 16.03 15.51 -1.57
N VAL A 174 15.38 15.75 -0.42
CA VAL A 174 15.98 16.49 0.70
C VAL A 174 17.22 15.76 1.23
N MET A 175 17.13 14.45 1.41
CA MET A 175 18.23 13.63 1.94
C MET A 175 19.38 13.41 0.96
N ALA A 176 19.11 13.39 -0.35
CA ALA A 176 20.14 13.28 -1.37
C ALA A 176 21.05 14.52 -1.35
N GLY A 177 20.49 15.71 -1.08
CA GLY A 177 21.23 16.98 -0.97
C GLY A 177 21.87 17.48 -2.28
N ASP A 178 21.74 16.71 -3.37
CA ASP A 178 22.33 16.97 -4.68
C ASP A 178 21.38 16.42 -5.77
N ASP A 179 21.06 17.25 -6.76
CA ASP A 179 20.10 16.90 -7.82
C ASP A 179 20.60 15.73 -8.70
N LYS A 180 21.91 15.61 -8.95
CA LYS A 180 22.43 14.48 -9.75
C LYS A 180 22.30 13.17 -9.01
N LYS A 181 22.63 13.16 -7.72
CA LYS A 181 22.45 11.99 -6.85
C LYS A 181 20.98 11.60 -6.77
N TYR A 182 20.08 12.57 -6.63
CA TYR A 182 18.64 12.32 -6.67
C TYR A 182 18.20 11.70 -8.00
N ASP A 183 18.64 12.24 -9.13
CA ASP A 183 18.31 11.71 -10.46
C ASP A 183 18.81 10.26 -10.67
N GLU A 184 19.98 9.92 -10.14
CA GLU A 184 20.51 8.55 -10.15
C GLU A 184 19.67 7.59 -9.31
N LEU A 185 19.19 8.04 -8.14
CA LEU A 185 18.31 7.25 -7.28
C LEU A 185 16.94 7.06 -7.93
N MET A 186 16.39 8.10 -8.56
CA MET A 186 15.11 8.01 -9.27
C MET A 186 15.14 7.03 -10.44
N LYS A 187 16.27 6.88 -11.14
CA LYS A 187 16.41 5.83 -12.16
C LYS A 187 16.26 4.44 -11.56
N LYS A 188 16.95 4.17 -10.44
CA LYS A 188 16.85 2.89 -9.72
C LYS A 188 15.45 2.58 -9.20
N ILE A 189 14.69 3.61 -8.82
CA ILE A 189 13.32 3.45 -8.33
C ILE A 189 12.37 3.06 -9.47
N LEU A 190 12.62 3.55 -10.68
CA LEU A 190 11.74 3.39 -11.85
C LEU A 190 12.11 2.23 -12.78
N ASP A 191 13.32 1.70 -12.64
CA ASP A 191 13.81 0.50 -13.36
C ASP A 191 13.19 -0.79 -12.77
#